data_AF-A0A7C4AU69-F1
#
_entry.id   AF-A0A7C4AU69-F1
#
_cell.length_a   1.000
_cell.length_b   1.000
_cell.length_c   1.000
_cell.angle_alpha   90.00
_cell.angle_beta   90.00
_cell.angle_gamma   90.00
#
_symmetry.space_group_name_H-M   'P 1'
#
loop_
_entity.id
_entity.type
_entity.pdbx_description
1 polymer ?
#
loop_
_entity_poly.entity_id
_entity_poly.type
_entity_poly.pdbx_seq_one_letter_code
_entity_poly.pdbx_strand_id
1 'polypeptide(L)' 'MSKVIVGIILLVLGIIYGFVPGVVFWFNHLVREFICNDRTILLQRKKIAIIFFFLAMLALLSGLVNILQKHIESLR' A
#
# COMPACT_ATOMS: atom_id res chain seq x y z
N MET A 1 16.08 6.34 -3.08
CA MET A 1 15.77 6.08 -1.66
C MET A 1 14.32 6.42 -1.32
N SER A 2 13.88 7.68 -1.41
CA SER A 2 12.51 8.11 -1.04
C SER A 2 11.37 7.30 -1.71
N LYS A 3 11.46 7.03 -3.02
CA LYS A 3 10.44 6.24 -3.75
C LYS A 3 10.34 4.77 -3.29
N VAL A 4 11.46 4.17 -2.89
CA VAL A 4 11.51 2.79 -2.39
C VAL A 4 10.84 2.71 -1.03
N ILE A 5 11.12 3.66 -0.13
CA ILE A 5 10.50 3.75 1.19
C ILE A 5 8.98 3.88 1.06
N VAL A 6 8.49 4.75 0.16
CA VAL A 6 7.06 4.90 -0.13
C VAL A 6 6.46 3.59 -0.64
N GLY A 7 7.16 2.89 -1.53
CA GLY A 7 6.73 1.57 -2.01
C GLY A 7 6.62 0.53 -0.90
N ILE A 8 7.58 0.47 0.02
CA ILE A 8 7.55 -0.44 1.20
C ILE A 8 6.35 -0.12 2.10
N ILE A 9 6.10 1.16 2.40
CA ILE A 9 4.97 1.59 3.24
C ILE A 9 3.64 1.19 2.59
N LEU A 10 3.47 1.44 1.28
CA LEU A 10 2.28 1.05 0.54
C LEU A 10 2.09 -0.47 0.52
N LEU A 11 3.18 -1.24 0.44
CA LEU A 11 3.13 -2.70 0.44
C LEU A 11 2.63 -3.23 1.79
N VAL A 12 3.17 -2.68 2.89
CA VAL A 12 2.74 -3.02 4.25
C VAL A 12 1.27 -2.64 4.45
N LEU A 13 0.85 -1.46 4.00
CA LEU A 13 -0.56 -1.05 4.06
C LEU A 13 -1.48 -1.98 3.26
N GLY A 14 -1.06 -2.39 2.06
CA GLY A 14 -1.81 -3.35 1.24
C GLY A 14 -1.96 -4.71 1.92
N ILE A 15 -0.90 -5.22 2.56
CA ILE A 15 -0.93 -6.47 3.33
C ILE A 15 -1.88 -6.34 4.52
N ILE A 16 -1.77 -5.25 5.29
CA ILE A 16 -2.64 -5.00 6.46
C ILE A 16 -4.11 -4.95 6.02
N TYR A 17 -4.42 -4.19 4.95
CA TYR A 17 -5.78 -4.09 4.41
C TYR A 17 -6.32 -5.41 3.83
N GLY A 18 -5.44 -6.25 3.27
CA GLY A 18 -5.81 -7.51 2.65
C GLY A 18 -6.00 -8.67 3.63
N PHE A 19 -5.06 -8.82 4.57
CA PHE A 19 -4.93 -10.01 5.41
C PHE A 19 -5.41 -9.83 6.85
N VAL A 20 -5.39 -8.62 7.41
CA VAL A 20 -5.73 -8.38 8.82
C VAL A 20 -7.07 -7.65 8.93
N PRO A 21 -8.21 -8.36 8.87
CA PRO A 21 -9.52 -7.72 8.92
C PRO A 21 -9.74 -6.95 10.22
N GLY A 22 -9.15 -7.39 11.34
CA GLY A 22 -9.30 -6.73 12.65
C GLY A 22 -8.80 -5.27 12.67
N VAL A 23 -7.70 -4.96 11.98
CA VAL A 23 -7.17 -3.59 11.90
C VAL A 23 -8.07 -2.71 11.02
N VAL A 24 -8.55 -3.26 9.91
CA VAL A 24 -9.52 -2.57 9.04
C VAL A 24 -10.81 -2.31 9.80
N PHE A 25 -11.29 -3.26 10.59
CA PHE A 25 -12.47 -3.08 11.44
C PHE A 25 -12.27 -2.05 12.54
N TRP A 26 -11.08 -1.96 13.14
CA TRP A 26 -10.76 -0.96 14.16
C TRP A 26 -10.75 0.46 13.57
N PHE A 27 -10.07 0.63 12.42
CA PHE A 27 -10.12 1.89 11.66
C PHE A 27 -11.55 2.21 11.21
N ASN A 28 -12.26 1.20 10.74
CA ASN A 28 -13.62 1.37 10.27
C ASN A 28 -14.59 1.67 11.41
N HIS A 29 -14.37 1.16 12.63
CA HIS A 29 -15.12 1.51 13.83
C HIS A 29 -14.94 3.00 14.16
N LEU A 30 -13.72 3.51 14.04
CA LEU A 30 -13.38 4.93 14.17
C LEU A 30 -14.07 5.79 13.11
N VAL A 31 -14.20 5.28 11.89
CA VAL A 31 -14.88 5.95 10.76
C VAL A 31 -16.41 5.69 10.75
N ARG A 32 -16.90 4.73 11.54
CA ARG A 32 -18.30 4.27 11.60
C ARG A 32 -19.23 5.32 12.20
N GLU A 33 -18.67 6.24 12.99
CA GLU A 33 -19.39 7.45 13.42
C GLU A 33 -19.82 8.33 12.24
N PHE A 34 -19.18 8.18 11.08
CA PHE A 34 -19.45 9.02 9.93
C PHE A 34 -20.31 8.36 8.85
N ILE A 35 -20.04 7.13 8.31
CA ILE A 35 -20.70 6.74 7.03
C ILE A 35 -21.08 5.25 6.77
N CYS A 36 -20.44 4.19 7.30
CA CYS A 36 -20.48 2.91 6.56
C CYS A 36 -21.03 1.63 7.25
N ASN A 37 -21.92 0.93 6.52
CA ASN A 37 -22.42 -0.43 6.73
C ASN A 37 -21.30 -1.49 6.57
N ASP A 38 -20.97 -2.22 7.64
CA ASP A 38 -19.77 -3.08 7.76
C ASP A 38 -19.60 -4.14 6.66
N ARG A 39 -20.71 -4.64 6.10
CA ARG A 39 -20.68 -5.66 5.03
C ARG A 39 -20.06 -5.13 3.74
N THR A 40 -20.30 -3.87 3.41
CA THR A 40 -19.82 -3.25 2.16
C THR A 40 -18.32 -3.00 2.21
N ILE A 41 -17.80 -2.60 3.37
CA ILE A 41 -16.36 -2.40 3.63
C ILE A 41 -15.61 -3.72 3.53
N LEU A 42 -16.16 -4.80 4.08
CA LEU A 42 -15.58 -6.14 4.01
C LEU A 42 -15.33 -6.59 2.56
N LEU A 43 -16.26 -6.28 1.65
CA LEU A 43 -16.16 -6.58 0.22
C LEU A 43 -15.19 -5.64 -0.51
N GLN A 44 -15.20 -4.35 -0.17
CA GLN A 44 -14.34 -3.36 -0.82
C GLN A 44 -12.89 -3.37 -0.31
N ARG A 45 -12.62 -3.86 0.92
CA ARG A 45 -11.26 -3.90 1.48
C ARG A 45 -10.29 -4.67 0.60
N LYS A 46 -10.73 -5.78 0.00
CA LYS A 46 -9.88 -6.61 -0.86
C LYS A 46 -9.53 -5.87 -2.15
N LYS A 47 -10.47 -5.10 -2.71
CA LYS A 47 -10.21 -4.24 -3.88
C LYS A 47 -9.22 -3.13 -3.54
N ILE A 48 -9.39 -2.50 -2.38
CA ILE A 48 -8.47 -1.46 -1.88
C ILE A 48 -7.08 -2.03 -1.63
N ALA A 49 -6.97 -3.21 -1.01
CA ALA A 49 -5.70 -3.90 -0.80
C ALA A 49 -4.97 -4.20 -2.12
N ILE A 50 -5.70 -4.64 -3.16
CA ILE A 50 -5.14 -4.87 -4.50
C ILE A 50 -4.60 -3.56 -5.09
N ILE A 51 -5.34 -2.45 -4.97
CA ILE A 51 -4.89 -1.14 -5.45
C ILE A 51 -3.60 -0.71 -4.72
N PHE A 52 -3.56 -0.83 -3.39
CA PHE A 52 -2.35 -0.54 -2.61
C PHE A 52 -1.17 -1.41 -3.03
N PHE A 53 -1.40 -2.70 -3.28
CA PHE A 53 -0.37 -3.62 -3.74
C PHE A 53 0.20 -3.24 -5.12
N PHE A 54 -0.68 -2.88 -6.07
CA PHE A 54 -0.25 -2.40 -7.38
C PHE A 54 0.56 -1.10 -7.29
N LEU A 55 0.09 -0.13 -6.50
CA LEU A 55 0.81 1.13 -6.28
C LEU A 55 2.18 0.90 -5.63
N ALA A 56 2.24 -0.02 -4.67
CA ALA A 56 3.49 -0.42 -4.02
C ALA A 56 4.49 -1.00 -5.03
N MET A 57 4.06 -1.92 -5.90
CA MET A 57 4.93 -2.49 -6.95
C MET A 57 5.46 -1.42 -7.89
N LEU A 58 4.62 -0.48 -8.34
CA LEU A 58 5.04 0.61 -9.22
C LEU A 58 6.07 1.54 -8.55
N ALA A 59 5.83 1.90 -7.29
CA ALA A 59 6.74 2.73 -6.51
C ALA A 59 8.08 2.03 -6.24
N LEU A 60 8.06 0.74 -5.91
CA LEU A 60 9.26 -0.07 -5.72
C LEU A 60 10.06 -0.18 -7.01
N LEU A 61 9.42 -0.57 -8.13
CA LEU A 61 10.07 -0.73 -9.42
C LEU A 61 10.74 0.58 -9.88
N SER A 62 9.99 1.68 -9.85
CA SER A 62 10.52 3.01 -10.25
C SER A 62 11.64 3.49 -9.32
N GLY A 63 11.58 3.14 -8.03
CA GLY A 63 12.65 3.41 -7.07
C GLY A 63 13.92 2.60 -7.35
N LEU A 64 13.77 1.32 -7.69
CA LEU A 64 14.87 0.40 -7.98
C LEU A 64 15.60 0.78 -9.27
N VAL A 65 14.85 1.09 -10.33
CA VAL A 65 15.42 1.57 -11.60
C VAL A 65 16.24 2.85 -11.39
N ASN A 66 15.74 3.81 -10.60
CA ASN A 66 16.50 5.04 -10.28
C ASN A 66 17.80 4.76 -9.52
N ILE A 67 17.80 3.81 -8.59
CA ILE A 67 19.01 3.43 -7.85
C ILE A 67 20.01 2.77 -8.80
N LEU A 68 19.55 1.87 -9.67
CA LEU A 68 20.38 1.20 -10.65
C LEU A 68 21.01 2.19 -11.65
N GLN A 69 20.23 3.13 -12.18
CA GLN A 69 20.75 4.17 -13.08
C GLN A 69 21.82 5.02 -12.39
N LYS A 70 21.58 5.49 -11.16
CA LYS A 70 22.59 6.23 -10.39
C LYS A 70 23.86 5.42 -10.14
N HIS A 71 23.73 4.12 -9.90
CA HIS A 71 24.89 3.26 -9.68
C HIS A 71 25.72 3.10 -10.96
N ILE A 72 25.07 2.93 -12.11
CA ILE A 72 25.74 2.85 -13.42
C ILE A 72 26.43 4.18 -13.77
N GLU A 73 25.79 5.32 -13.52
CA GLU A 73 26.41 6.65 -13.71
C GLU A 73 27.61 6.88 -12.79
N SER A 74 27.57 6.38 -11.56
CA SER A 74 28.70 6.48 -10.62
C SER A 74 29.91 5.63 -11.02
N LEU A 75 29.74 4.65 -11.91
CA LEU A 75 30.80 3.77 -12.40
C LEU A 75 31.42 4.26 -13.71
N ARG A 76 30.82 5.27 -14.36
CA ARG A 76 31.31 5.90 -15.59
C ARG A 76 32.08 7.18 -15.26
#